data_AF-A0A535PC48-F1
#
_entry.id   AF-A0A535PC48-F1
#
_cell.length_a   1.000
_cell.length_b   1.000
_cell.length_c   1.000
_cell.angle_alpha   90.00
_cell.angle_beta   90.00
_cell.angle_gamma   90.00
#
_symmetry.space_group_name_H-M   'P 1'
#
loop_
_entity.id
_entity.type
_entity.pdbx_description
1 polymer ?
#
loop_
_entity_poly.entity_id
_entity_poly.type
_entity_poly.pdbx_seq_one_letter_code
_entity_poly.pdbx_strand_id
1 'polypeptide(L)' 'MNPNPPKSSATLTEEPLKHVIDQYVHRLQQVTCVCGWQGSSATHDGQTSEWTAHLLLVRGKRR' A
#
# COMPACT_ATOMS: atom_id res chain seq x y z
N MET A 1 22.69 -6.78 -20.21
CA MET A 1 22.48 -6.00 -18.98
C MET A 1 21.26 -5.13 -19.25
N ASN A 2 20.08 -5.48 -18.73
CA ASN A 2 18.86 -4.72 -19.02
C ASN A 2 18.75 -3.54 -18.04
N PRO A 3 18.72 -2.28 -18.50
CA PRO A 3 18.32 -1.16 -17.66
C PRO A 3 16.79 -1.05 -17.70
N ASN A 4 16.15 -0.90 -16.54
CA ASN A 4 14.76 -0.47 -16.49
C ASN A 4 14.56 0.55 -15.36
N PRO A 5 14.66 1.85 -15.65
CA PRO A 5 13.95 2.92 -14.94
C PRO A 5 12.91 3.57 -15.89
N PRO A 6 11.95 4.40 -15.42
CA PRO A 6 11.69 4.91 -14.07
C PRO A 6 10.26 4.59 -13.59
N LYS A 7 9.96 4.72 -12.29
CA LYS A 7 8.57 4.94 -11.85
C LYS A 7 8.42 6.38 -11.41
N SER A 8 7.78 7.12 -12.31
CA SER A 8 7.39 8.51 -12.21
C SER A 8 6.75 8.84 -10.87
N SER A 9 7.20 9.95 -10.30
CA SER A 9 6.54 10.70 -9.25
C SER A 9 5.15 11.12 -9.76
N ALA A 10 4.12 10.34 -9.45
CA ALA A 10 2.75 10.75 -9.69
C ALA A 10 2.37 11.76 -8.59
N THR A 11 2.20 13.01 -9.00
CA THR A 11 1.58 14.10 -8.26
C THR A 11 0.21 13.62 -7.77
N LEU A 12 0.06 13.37 -6.47
CA LEU A 12 -1.21 12.95 -5.88
C LEU A 12 -1.93 14.19 -5.36
N THR A 13 -2.87 14.65 -6.18
CA THR A 13 -3.89 15.65 -5.87
C THR A 13 -4.56 15.34 -4.53
N GLU A 14 -4.71 16.37 -3.70
CA GLU A 14 -5.20 16.37 -2.32
C GLU A 14 -6.71 16.07 -2.21
N GLU A 15 -7.16 14.94 -2.75
CA GLU A 15 -8.47 14.38 -2.41
C GLU A 15 -8.37 13.63 -1.06
N PRO A 16 -9.45 13.59 -0.24
CA PRO A 16 -9.41 12.96 1.07
C PRO A 16 -8.89 11.53 0.92
N LEU A 17 -7.68 11.30 1.45
CA LEU A 17 -6.81 10.15 1.13
C LEU A 17 -7.54 8.83 1.42
N LYS A 18 -8.31 8.36 0.45
CA LYS A 18 -9.01 7.08 0.50
C LYS A 18 -7.92 6.02 0.58
N HIS A 19 -7.87 5.24 1.65
CA HIS A 19 -6.86 4.18 1.76
C HIS A 19 -7.22 3.01 0.84
N VAL A 20 -6.74 3.10 -0.41
CA VAL A 20 -6.86 2.07 -1.45
C VAL A 20 -5.50 1.66 -1.97
N ILE A 21 -5.44 0.47 -2.55
CA ILE A 21 -4.24 -0.07 -3.18
C ILE A 21 -4.02 0.67 -4.50
N ASP A 22 -2.93 1.42 -4.58
CA ASP A 22 -2.42 2.03 -5.81
C ASP A 22 -1.73 0.99 -6.68
N GLN A 23 -0.87 0.17 -6.07
CA GLN A 23 -0.09 -0.85 -6.77
C GLN A 23 -0.01 -2.14 -5.97
N TYR A 24 -0.19 -3.27 -6.66
CA TYR A 24 -0.06 -4.61 -6.10
C TYR A 24 0.90 -5.47 -6.91
N VAL A 25 1.94 -5.99 -6.26
CA VAL A 25 2.93 -6.90 -6.84
C VAL A 25 2.68 -8.30 -6.30
N HIS A 26 1.88 -9.09 -7.02
CA HIS A 26 1.41 -10.41 -6.57
C HIS A 26 2.55 -11.38 -6.20
N ARG A 27 3.65 -11.42 -6.96
CA ARG A 27 4.77 -12.34 -6.67
C ARG A 27 5.46 -12.05 -5.33
N LEU A 28 5.48 -10.79 -4.91
CA LEU A 28 6.06 -10.35 -3.64
C LEU A 28 5.00 -10.11 -2.57
N GLN A 29 3.72 -10.28 -2.93
CA GLN A 29 2.57 -9.89 -2.10
C GLN A 29 2.68 -8.46 -1.58
N GLN A 30 3.31 -7.56 -2.35
CA GLN A 30 3.63 -6.20 -1.90
C GLN A 30 2.55 -5.23 -2.38
N VAL A 31 2.02 -4.44 -1.46
CA VAL A 31 0.96 -3.45 -1.65
C VAL A 31 1.52 -2.06 -1.42
N THR A 32 1.17 -1.13 -2.29
CA THR A 32 1.38 0.31 -2.10
C THR A 32 0.02 0.99 -2.03
N CYS A 33 -0.18 1.79 -0.99
CA CYS A 33 -1.38 2.60 -0.79
C CYS A 33 -1.21 3.95 -1.47
N VAL A 34 -2.31 4.52 -1.94
CA VAL A 34 -2.35 5.90 -2.45
C VAL A 34 -1.96 6.95 -1.40
N CYS A 35 -1.97 6.61 -0.10
CA CYS A 35 -1.48 7.51 0.95
C CYS A 35 0.05 7.49 1.11
N GLY A 36 0.78 6.77 0.25
CA GLY A 36 2.23 6.59 0.34
C GLY A 36 2.69 5.46 1.28
N TRP A 37 1.77 4.72 1.90
CA TRP A 37 2.11 3.54 2.70
C TRP A 37 2.50 2.36 1.80
N GLN A 38 3.48 1.57 2.21
CA GLN A 38 3.87 0.34 1.52
C GLN A 38 4.06 -0.79 2.53
N GLY A 39 3.59 -1.99 2.21
CA GLY A 39 3.74 -3.19 3.03
C GLY A 39 3.16 -4.41 2.34
N SER A 40 3.09 -5.56 3.01
CA SER A 40 2.60 -6.79 2.41
C SER A 40 1.10 -7.05 2.62
N SER A 41 0.44 -7.62 1.62
CA SER A 41 -0.86 -8.28 1.78
C SER A 41 -0.76 -9.74 2.21
N ALA A 42 0.45 -10.30 2.29
CA ALA A 42 0.64 -11.68 2.73
C ALA A 42 0.19 -11.85 4.18
N THR A 43 -0.65 -12.83 4.42
CA THR A 43 -0.92 -13.38 5.75
C THR A 43 0.08 -14.50 6.02
N HIS A 44 0.79 -14.42 7.14
CA HIS A 44 1.63 -15.51 7.64
C HIS A 44 1.01 -16.04 8.93
N ASP A 45 0.87 -17.36 9.05
CA ASP A 45 0.47 -18.10 10.26
C ASP A 45 -0.53 -17.38 11.19
N GLY A 46 -1.76 -17.19 10.70
CA GLY A 46 -2.88 -16.71 11.51
C GLY A 46 -2.83 -15.23 11.92
N GLN A 47 -1.82 -14.47 11.47
CA GLN A 47 -1.75 -13.02 11.69
C GLN A 47 -2.42 -12.24 10.56
N THR A 48 -2.99 -11.07 10.90
CA THR A 48 -3.51 -10.10 9.92
C THR A 48 -2.38 -9.53 9.08
N SER A 49 -2.55 -9.49 7.76
CA SER A 49 -1.59 -8.88 6.83
C SER A 49 -1.28 -7.43 7.21
N GLU A 50 -0.08 -6.95 6.86
CA GLU A 50 0.32 -5.56 7.09
C GLU A 50 -0.66 -4.56 6.45
N TRP A 51 -1.22 -4.92 5.28
CA TRP A 51 -2.30 -4.14 4.65
C TRP A 51 -3.54 -4.00 5.54
N THR A 52 -3.95 -5.08 6.20
CA THR A 52 -5.11 -5.08 7.11
C THR A 52 -4.80 -4.26 8.37
N ALA A 53 -3.60 -4.40 8.93
CA ALA A 53 -3.15 -3.58 10.05
C ALA A 53 -3.13 -2.08 9.69
N HIS A 54 -2.64 -1.74 8.50
CA HIS A 54 -2.69 -0.37 7.97
C HIS A 54 -4.12 0.17 7.95
N LEU A 55 -5.06 -0.58 7.36
CA LEU A 55 -6.48 -0.19 7.31
C LEU A 55 -7.09 -0.02 8.70
N LEU A 56 -6.71 -0.84 9.69
CA LEU A 56 -7.18 -0.68 11.07
C LEU A 56 -6.64 0.61 11.71
N LEU A 57 -5.35 0.91 11.52
CA LEU A 57 -4.72 2.13 12.05
C LEU A 57 -5.38 3.39 11.47
N VAL A 58 -5.58 3.44 10.15
CA VAL A 58 -6.18 4.62 9.51
C VAL A 58 -7.69 4.73 9.73
N ARG A 59 -8.40 3.61 9.90
CA ARG A 59 -9.83 3.62 10.33
C ARG A 59 -9.98 4.08 11.78
N GLY A 60 -9.05 3.70 12.67
CA GLY A 60 -9.05 4.09 14.07
C GLY A 60 -8.61 5.54 14.32
N LYS A 61 -7.85 6.15 13.40
CA LYS A 61 -7.39 7.55 13.48
C LYS A 61 -8.51 8.57 13.19
N ARG A 62 -9.69 8.14 12.74
CA ARG A 62 -10.89 8.99 12.63
C ARG A 62 -11.66 9.00 13.95
N ARG A 63 -11.16 9.72 14.96
CA ARG A 63 -12.00 10.20 16.07
C ARG A 63 -11.39 11.40 16.76
#